data_AF-A0A9J6PZ01-F1
#
_entry.id   AF-A0A9J6PZ01-F1
#
_cell.length_a   1.000
_cell.length_b   1.000
_cell.length_c   1.000
_cell.angle_alpha   90.00
_cell.angle_beta   90.00
_cell.angle_gamma   90.00
#
_symmetry.space_group_name_H-M   'P 1'
#
loop_
_entity.id
_entity.type
_entity.pdbx_description
1 polymer ?
#
loop_
_entity_poly.entity_id
_entity_poly.type
_entity_poly.pdbx_seq_one_letter_code
_entity_poly.pdbx_strand_id
1 'polypeptide(L)'
;MDIREIRRTRLRQWFSGQPLPEKEKSYLSQLINGKSSFGEKAARRIEHDYGMPLKHLDSVSSSDKESENIELDENEKALIACFRRFPDAGKREMMALFRDKAEEYDRLFDELAKLRQAAKN
;
A
#
# COMPACT_ATOMS: atom_id res chain seq x y z
N MET A 1 17.23 -7.62 8.67
CA MET A 1 15.97 -8.19 9.19
C MET A 1 15.93 -9.66 8.84
N ASP A 2 15.67 -10.54 9.80
CA ASP A 2 15.40 -11.96 9.53
C ASP A 2 14.00 -12.07 8.90
N ILE A 3 13.83 -12.87 7.84
CA ILE A 3 12.54 -13.15 7.22
C ILE A 3 11.52 -13.67 8.24
N ARG A 4 11.99 -14.34 9.29
CA ARG A 4 11.15 -14.81 10.41
C ARG A 4 10.57 -13.63 11.21
N GLU A 5 11.34 -12.57 11.41
CA GLU A 5 10.88 -11.36 12.13
C GLU A 5 9.84 -10.58 11.31
N ILE A 6 10.05 -10.48 9.99
CA ILE A 6 9.09 -9.87 9.05
C ILE A 6 7.76 -10.60 9.13
N ARG A 7 7.79 -11.94 9.02
CA ARG A 7 6.60 -12.79 9.11
C ARG A 7 5.85 -12.64 10.43
N ARG A 8 6.57 -12.58 11.56
CA ARG A 8 5.97 -12.36 12.89
C ARG A 8 5.26 -11.00 12.98
N THR A 9 5.92 -9.96 12.48
CA THR A 9 5.39 -8.60 12.51
C THR A 9 4.11 -8.51 11.67
N ARG A 10 4.13 -9.06 10.45
CA ARG A 10 2.95 -9.12 9.57
C ARG A 10 1.81 -9.93 10.17
N LEU A 11 2.11 -11.09 10.75
CA LEU A 11 1.12 -11.92 11.42
C LEU A 11 0.44 -11.17 12.58
N ARG A 12 1.22 -10.45 13.39
CA ARG A 12 0.70 -9.62 14.47
C ARG A 12 -0.15 -8.46 13.95
N GLN A 13 0.25 -7.81 12.86
CA GLN A 13 -0.53 -6.73 12.22
C GLN A 13 -1.88 -7.24 11.71
N TRP A 14 -1.90 -8.38 11.03
CA TRP A 14 -3.11 -8.98 10.49
C TRP A 14 -4.16 -9.28 11.57
N PHE A 15 -3.70 -9.78 12.72
CA PHE A 15 -4.57 -10.10 13.86
C PHE A 15 -4.68 -8.96 14.88
N SER A 16 -4.19 -7.75 14.60
CA SER A 16 -4.25 -6.63 15.54
C SER A 16 -5.69 -6.12 15.76
N GLY A 17 -6.57 -6.29 14.78
CA GLY A 17 -7.98 -5.88 14.82
C GLY A 17 -8.98 -7.03 14.98
N GLN A 18 -8.54 -8.29 15.07
CA GLN A 18 -9.42 -9.45 15.18
C GLN A 18 -8.92 -10.45 16.24
N PRO A 19 -9.81 -11.08 17.01
CA PRO A 19 -9.40 -12.11 17.96
C PRO A 19 -8.77 -13.29 17.22
N LEU A 20 -7.64 -13.78 17.75
CA LEU A 20 -6.97 -14.96 17.22
C LEU A 20 -7.92 -16.17 17.19
N PRO A 21 -8.01 -16.90 16.07
CA PRO A 21 -8.90 -18.05 15.93
C PRO A 21 -8.63 -19.11 16.99
N GLU A 22 -9.67 -19.58 17.69
CA GLU A 22 -9.53 -20.51 18.82
C GLU A 22 -8.86 -21.83 18.44
N LYS A 23 -9.11 -22.32 17.22
CA LYS A 23 -8.52 -23.57 16.70
C LYS A 23 -6.98 -23.55 16.70
N GLU A 24 -6.37 -22.38 16.52
CA GLU A 24 -4.91 -22.25 16.37
C GLU A 24 -4.29 -21.14 17.21
N LYS A 25 -5.03 -20.59 18.19
CA LYS A 25 -4.58 -19.48 19.04
C LYS A 25 -3.23 -19.76 19.70
N SER A 26 -3.03 -20.98 20.19
CA SER A 26 -1.76 -21.41 20.80
C SER A 26 -0.62 -21.41 19.77
N TYR A 27 -0.87 -21.95 18.57
CA TYR A 27 0.11 -22.02 17.49
C TYR A 27 0.50 -20.63 16.97
N LEU A 28 -0.49 -19.78 16.67
CA LEU A 28 -0.27 -18.40 16.23
C LEU A 28 0.45 -17.57 17.29
N SER A 29 0.08 -17.73 18.56
CA SER A 29 0.77 -17.08 19.69
C SER A 29 2.23 -17.53 19.81
N GLN A 30 2.52 -18.82 19.61
CA GLN A 30 3.90 -19.33 19.60
C GLN A 30 4.72 -18.78 18.43
N LEU A 31 4.11 -18.60 17.26
CA LEU A 31 4.76 -17.99 16.10
C LEU A 31 5.06 -16.50 16.36
N ILE A 32 4.06 -15.73 16.83
CA ILE A 32 4.19 -14.29 17.12
C ILE A 32 5.25 -14.05 18.20
N ASN A 33 5.21 -14.81 19.31
CA ASN A 33 6.16 -14.68 20.42
C ASN A 33 7.53 -15.31 20.12
N GLY A 34 7.71 -15.90 18.93
CA GLY A 34 8.97 -16.47 18.49
C GLY A 34 9.41 -17.75 19.18
N LYS A 35 8.48 -18.43 19.86
CA LYS A 35 8.69 -19.75 20.48
C LYS A 35 8.73 -20.89 19.46
N SER A 36 8.23 -20.65 18.24
CA SER A 36 8.20 -21.64 17.16
C SER A 36 8.92 -21.12 15.91
N SER A 37 9.41 -22.06 15.08
CA SER A 37 10.11 -21.76 13.83
C SER A 37 9.13 -21.29 12.76
N PHE A 38 9.30 -20.05 12.29
CA PHE A 38 8.45 -19.46 11.27
C PHE A 38 8.99 -19.78 9.87
N GLY A 39 8.80 -21.02 9.43
CA GLY A 39 9.21 -21.50 8.10
C GLY A 39 8.29 -21.04 6.97
N GLU A 40 8.75 -21.19 5.72
CA GLU A 40 7.97 -20.83 4.52
C GLU A 40 6.67 -21.65 4.42
N LYS A 41 6.72 -22.95 4.72
CA LYS A 41 5.54 -23.81 4.71
C LYS A 41 4.48 -23.33 5.72
N ALA A 42 4.91 -22.85 6.89
CA ALA A 42 4.00 -22.28 7.89
C ALA A 42 3.39 -20.96 7.39
N ALA A 43 4.20 -20.09 6.78
CA ALA A 43 3.71 -18.85 6.17
C ALA A 43 2.65 -19.11 5.10
N ARG A 44 2.93 -19.99 4.13
CA ARG A 44 2.00 -20.31 3.04
C ARG A 44 0.69 -20.90 3.53
N ARG A 45 0.77 -21.76 4.55
CA ARG A 45 -0.42 -22.35 5.17
C ARG A 45 -1.28 -21.28 5.85
N ILE A 46 -0.68 -20.39 6.63
CA ILE A 46 -1.40 -19.31 7.30
C ILE A 46 -2.01 -18.36 6.27
N GLU A 47 -1.28 -18.04 5.20
CA GLU A 47 -1.81 -17.20 4.10
C GLU A 47 -3.06 -17.83 3.48
N HIS A 48 -3.03 -19.14 3.23
CA HIS A 48 -4.17 -19.88 2.69
C HIS A 48 -5.33 -19.99 3.68
N ASP A 49 -5.06 -20.42 4.91
CA ASP A 49 -6.09 -20.75 5.91
C ASP A 49 -6.83 -19.50 6.41
N TYR A 50 -6.18 -18.33 6.39
CA TYR A 50 -6.76 -17.05 6.82
C TYR A 50 -7.04 -16.08 5.67
N GLY A 51 -6.97 -16.53 4.42
CA GLY A 51 -7.30 -15.72 3.25
C GLY A 51 -6.39 -14.50 3.06
N MET A 52 -5.14 -14.58 3.51
CA MET A 52 -4.17 -13.52 3.26
C MET A 52 -3.70 -13.59 1.79
N PRO A 53 -3.31 -12.45 1.19
CA PRO A 53 -2.66 -12.46 -0.11
C PRO A 53 -1.40 -13.34 -0.12
N LEU A 54 -1.09 -13.94 -1.28
CA LEU A 54 0.13 -14.73 -1.46
C LEU A 54 1.37 -13.88 -1.16
N LYS A 55 2.31 -14.41 -0.36
CA LYS A 55 3.54 -13.70 0.08
C LYS A 55 3.28 -12.47 0.95
N HIS A 56 2.09 -12.32 1.52
CA HIS A 56 1.80 -11.23 2.46
C HIS A 56 2.74 -11.27 3.69
N LEU A 57 3.04 -12.46 4.22
CA LEU A 57 3.90 -12.60 5.39
C LEU A 57 5.39 -12.44 5.06
N ASP A 58 5.77 -12.64 3.80
CA ASP A 58 7.13 -12.43 3.29
C ASP A 58 7.39 -11.00 2.82
N SER A 59 6.32 -10.20 2.67
CA SER A 59 6.41 -8.81 2.28
C SER A 59 7.11 -8.04 3.40
N VAL A 60 8.39 -7.74 3.18
CA VAL A 60 9.11 -6.70 3.91
C VAL A 60 8.27 -5.45 3.74
N SER A 61 7.54 -5.03 4.78
CA SER A 61 6.92 -3.73 4.72
C SER A 61 8.06 -2.74 4.66
N SER A 62 8.30 -2.14 3.50
CA SER A 62 8.48 -0.70 3.49
C SER A 62 7.27 -0.18 4.24
N SER A 63 7.48 0.26 5.47
CA SER A 63 6.45 0.79 6.36
C SER A 63 5.87 2.11 5.88
N ASP A 64 5.74 2.33 4.56
CA ASP A 64 5.29 3.58 3.93
C ASP A 64 4.39 3.29 2.73
N LYS A 65 3.44 2.37 2.89
CA LYS A 65 2.11 2.56 2.32
C LYS A 65 1.08 2.26 3.40
N GLU A 66 1.28 2.85 4.58
CA GLU A 66 0.13 3.50 5.19
C GLU A 66 -0.48 4.32 4.06
N SER A 67 -1.77 4.15 3.79
CA SER A 67 -2.45 5.24 3.11
C SER A 67 -2.15 6.42 4.00
N GLU A 68 -1.19 7.27 3.61
CA GLU A 68 -0.98 8.54 4.27
C GLU A 68 -2.40 9.07 4.44
N ASN A 69 -2.79 9.39 5.68
CA ASN A 69 -4.00 10.17 5.87
C ASN A 69 -3.68 11.53 5.28
N ILE A 70 -3.65 11.60 3.95
CA ILE A 70 -3.49 12.81 3.18
C ILE A 70 -4.77 13.55 3.48
N GLU A 71 -4.66 14.57 4.32
CA GLU A 71 -5.74 15.47 4.58
C GLU A 71 -6.03 16.19 3.28
N LEU A 72 -7.06 15.72 2.60
CA LEU A 72 -7.42 16.26 1.29
C LEU A 72 -7.88 17.71 1.45
N ASP A 73 -7.36 18.57 0.59
CA ASP A 73 -7.84 19.94 0.50
C ASP A 73 -9.28 19.98 -0.05
N GLU A 74 -9.89 21.17 -0.03
CA GLU A 74 -11.27 21.34 -0.48
C GLU A 74 -11.46 21.03 -1.97
N ASN A 75 -10.44 21.25 -2.81
CA ASN A 75 -10.49 20.95 -4.24
C ASN A 75 -10.37 19.45 -4.49
N GLU A 76 -9.49 18.76 -3.77
CA GLU A 76 -9.31 17.31 -3.84
C GLU A 76 -10.56 16.57 -3.38
N LYS A 77 -11.20 17.03 -2.29
CA LYS A 77 -12.51 16.52 -1.85
C LYS A 77 -13.59 16.71 -2.91
N ALA A 78 -13.68 17.91 -3.49
CA ALA A 78 -14.64 18.20 -4.55
C ALA A 78 -14.42 17.33 -5.79
N LEU A 79 -13.16 17.14 -6.19
CA LEU A 79 -12.79 16.27 -7.30
C LEU A 79 -13.25 14.83 -7.06
N ILE A 80 -13.00 14.28 -5.87
CA ILE A 80 -13.42 12.92 -5.51
C ILE A 80 -14.94 12.79 -5.51
N ALA A 81 -15.66 13.77 -4.95
CA ALA A 81 -17.12 13.77 -4.92
C ALA A 81 -17.71 13.74 -6.34
N CYS A 82 -17.16 14.54 -7.25
CA CYS A 82 -17.53 14.51 -8.67
C CYS A 82 -17.17 13.17 -9.29
N PHE A 83 -15.93 12.70 -9.12
CA PHE A 83 -15.40 11.48 -9.73
C PHE A 83 -16.21 10.22 -9.36
N ARG A 84 -16.71 10.14 -8.13
CA ARG A 84 -17.57 9.03 -7.68
C ARG A 84 -18.90 8.94 -8.42
N ARG A 85 -19.38 10.04 -9.02
CA ARG A 85 -20.66 10.09 -9.75
C ARG A 85 -20.55 9.63 -11.21
N PHE A 86 -19.34 9.46 -11.73
CA PHE A 86 -19.14 9.01 -13.12
C PHE A 86 -19.33 7.49 -13.24
N PRO A 87 -19.82 7.01 -14.40
CA PRO A 87 -19.72 5.61 -14.77
C PRO A 87 -18.26 5.23 -15.03
N ASP A 88 -17.92 3.93 -14.94
CA ASP A 88 -16.53 3.47 -15.04
C ASP A 88 -15.87 3.73 -16.40
N ALA A 89 -16.66 3.89 -17.46
CA ALA A 89 -16.16 4.36 -18.76
C ALA A 89 -15.72 5.82 -18.69
N GLY A 90 -16.55 6.71 -18.13
CA GLY A 90 -16.24 8.13 -17.97
C GLY A 90 -15.10 8.39 -16.98
N LYS A 91 -15.00 7.59 -15.91
CA LYS A 91 -13.86 7.65 -14.98
C LYS A 91 -12.52 7.42 -15.68
N ARG A 92 -12.46 6.42 -16.57
CA ARG A 92 -11.24 6.09 -17.32
C ARG A 92 -10.84 7.21 -18.28
N GLU A 93 -11.82 7.76 -18.98
CA GLU A 93 -11.59 8.89 -19.89
C GLU A 93 -11.07 10.13 -19.15
N MET A 94 -11.73 10.51 -18.05
CA MET A 94 -11.28 11.65 -17.24
C MET A 94 -9.88 11.42 -16.67
N MET A 95 -9.58 10.21 -16.19
CA MET A 95 -8.23 9.88 -15.68
C MET A 95 -7.14 9.97 -16.74
N ALA A 96 -7.43 9.60 -17.99
CA ALA A 96 -6.51 9.78 -19.10
C ALA A 96 -6.27 11.28 -19.36
N LEU A 97 -7.34 12.08 -19.42
CA LEU A 97 -7.24 13.53 -19.62
C LEU A 97 -6.44 14.23 -18.51
N PHE A 98 -6.68 13.87 -17.23
CA PHE A 98 -5.94 14.42 -16.10
C PHE A 98 -4.45 14.11 -16.19
N ARG A 99 -4.10 12.89 -16.59
CA ARG A 99 -2.70 12.46 -16.76
C ARG A 99 -2.02 13.25 -17.87
N ASP A 100 -2.65 13.33 -19.04
CA ASP A 100 -2.08 14.03 -20.19
C ASP A 100 -1.80 15.50 -19.86
N LYS A 101 -2.70 16.14 -19.10
CA LYS A 101 -2.52 17.52 -18.65
C LYS A 101 -1.42 17.66 -17.62
N ALA A 102 -1.33 16.76 -16.64
CA ALA A 102 -0.23 16.77 -15.67
C ALA A 102 1.12 16.65 -16.38
N GLU A 103 1.25 15.71 -17.32
CA GLU A 103 2.47 15.51 -18.10
C GLU A 103 2.82 16.71 -18.99
N GLU A 104 1.83 17.46 -19.48
CA GLU A 104 2.04 18.72 -20.21
C GLU A 104 2.64 19.80 -19.30
N TYR A 105 2.11 19.97 -18.09
CA TYR A 105 2.63 20.94 -17.12
C TYR A 105 4.04 20.56 -16.65
N ASP A 106 4.28 19.30 -16.34
CA ASP A 106 5.61 18.83 -15.91
C ASP A 106 6.67 19.15 -16.97
N ARG A 107 6.36 18.88 -18.25
CA ARG A 107 7.23 19.23 -19.38
C ARG A 107 7.48 20.74 -19.49
N LEU A 108 6.44 21.54 -19.35
CA LEU A 108 6.55 23.01 -19.40
C LEU A 108 7.43 23.54 -18.26
N PHE A 109 7.26 23.01 -17.05
CA PHE A 109 8.08 23.39 -15.90
C PHE A 109 9.56 23.00 -16.09
N ASP A 110 9.83 21.81 -16.62
CA ASP A 110 11.18 21.36 -16.94
C ASP A 110 11.85 22.27 -17.99
N GLU A 111 11.12 22.69 -19.02
CA GLU A 111 11.61 23.61 -20.04
C GLU A 111 11.91 25.00 -19.46
N LEU A 112 11.01 25.55 -18.66
CA LEU A 112 11.22 26.84 -17.98
C LEU A 112 12.42 26.79 -17.03
N ALA A 113 12.60 25.68 -16.30
CA ALA A 113 13.74 25.48 -15.42
C ALA A 113 15.07 25.47 -16.21
N LYS A 114 15.11 24.80 -17.37
CA LYS A 114 16.28 24.77 -18.26
C LYS A 114 16.61 26.15 -18.84
N LEU A 115 15.60 26.89 -19.31
CA LEU A 115 15.78 28.26 -19.84
C LEU A 115 16.35 29.20 -18.77
N ARG A 116 15.87 29.09 -17.52
CA ARG A 116 16.35 29.91 -16.40
C ARG A 116 17.81 29.59 -16.02
N GLN A 117 18.25 28.33 -16.16
CA GLN A 117 19.65 27.96 -15.94
C GLN A 117 20.55 28.42 -17.08
N ALA A 118 20.09 28.31 -18.33
CA ALA A 118 20.83 28.78 -19.50
C ALA A 118 21.03 30.31 -19.50
N ALA A 119 20.07 31.08 -18.98
CA ALA A 119 20.18 32.54 -18.87
C ALA A 119 21.07 33.03 -17.71
N LYS A 120 21.55 32.14 -16.84
CA LYS A 120 22.46 32.46 -15.72
C LYS A 120 23.93 32.13 -15.99
N ASN A 121 24.21 31.42 -17.08
CA ASN A 121 25.56 31.13 -17.60
C ASN A 121 25.91 32.11 -18.71
#